data_AF-A0A973Q1I1-F1
#
_entry.id   AF-A0A973Q1I1-F1
#
_cell.length_a   1.000
_cell.length_b   1.000
_cell.length_c   1.000
_cell.angle_alpha   90.00
_cell.angle_beta   90.00
_cell.angle_gamma   90.00
#
_symmetry.space_group_name_H-M   'P 1'
#
loop_
_entity.id
_entity.type
_entity.pdbx_description
1 polymer ?
#
loop_
_entity_poly.entity_id
_entity_poly.type
_entity_poly.pdbx_seq_one_letter_code
_entity_poly.pdbx_strand_id
1 'polypeptide(L)'
;MSTTPRRVGAVLTLAAVGLLASAGVASAHVTVHPESYAKGATDGVLTFRVPNEEDTAGTTEVQVFLPTDHPVLGVLVSPRDGWTAKVTTTKLRTPVKTDDGSITDAVSEITWTGGKITAGHYEDFDVAFG
;
A
#
# COMPACT_ATOMS: atom_id res chain seq x y z
N MET A 1 24.90 1.73 43.01
CA MET A 1 24.06 2.58 42.12
C MET A 1 23.97 1.90 40.75
N SER A 2 22.91 1.12 40.51
CA SER A 2 22.70 0.40 39.25
C SER A 2 21.73 1.20 38.38
N THR A 3 22.26 1.96 37.42
CA THR A 3 21.47 2.75 36.44
C THR A 3 21.59 2.20 35.02
N THR A 4 22.25 1.06 34.86
CA THR A 4 22.64 0.45 33.58
C THR A 4 21.48 0.00 32.67
N PRO A 5 20.38 -0.63 33.16
CA PRO A 5 19.38 -1.18 32.24
C PRO A 5 18.54 -0.10 31.54
N ARG A 6 18.36 1.06 32.18
CA ARG A 6 17.56 2.16 31.64
C ARG A 6 18.27 2.88 30.49
N ARG A 7 19.61 2.90 30.50
CA ARG A 7 20.43 3.51 29.44
C ARG A 7 20.47 2.65 28.18
N VAL A 8 20.54 1.33 28.33
CA VAL A 8 20.51 0.39 27.20
C VAL A 8 19.16 0.43 26.48
N GLY A 9 18.05 0.45 27.24
CA GLY A 9 16.71 0.58 26.66
C GLY A 9 16.53 1.87 25.87
N ALA A 10 17.03 3.00 26.38
CA ALA A 10 16.94 4.29 25.71
C ALA A 10 17.77 4.36 24.42
N VAL A 11 18.95 3.74 24.38
CA VAL A 11 19.80 3.71 23.18
C VAL A 11 19.15 2.87 22.07
N LEU A 12 18.55 1.72 22.42
CA LEU A 12 17.87 0.86 21.45
C LEU A 12 16.63 1.53 20.84
N THR A 13 15.83 2.24 21.64
CA THR A 13 14.66 2.96 21.11
C THR A 13 15.07 4.12 20.21
N LEU A 14 16.10 4.89 20.58
CA LEU A 14 16.63 5.96 19.74
C LEU A 14 17.22 5.44 18.42
N ALA A 15 17.91 4.30 18.45
CA ALA A 15 18.44 3.68 17.23
C ALA A 15 17.32 3.19 16.30
N ALA A 16 16.27 2.56 16.85
CA ALA A 16 15.12 2.12 16.06
C ALA A 16 14.36 3.30 15.43
N VAL A 17 14.15 4.38 16.18
CA VAL A 17 13.52 5.61 15.65
C VAL A 17 14.40 6.26 14.58
N GLY A 18 15.72 6.31 14.79
CA GLY A 18 16.65 6.84 13.80
C GLY A 18 16.70 6.02 12.50
N LEU A 19 16.60 4.69 12.60
CA LEU A 19 16.54 3.80 11.44
C LEU A 19 15.22 3.99 10.65
N LEU A 20 14.08 4.08 11.36
CA LEU A 20 12.79 4.36 10.72
C LEU A 20 12.74 5.75 10.07
N ALA A 21 13.43 6.74 10.66
CA ALA A 21 13.51 8.09 10.10
C ALA A 21 14.49 8.23 8.92
N SER A 22 15.40 7.28 8.73
CA SER A 22 16.37 7.26 7.62
C SER A 22 15.94 6.41 6.43
N ALA A 23 14.80 5.72 6.53
CA ALA A 23 14.14 5.16 5.36
C ALA A 23 13.69 6.33 4.45
N GLY A 24 14.49 6.62 3.41
CA GLY A 24 14.11 7.57 2.38
C GLY A 24 12.82 7.13 1.69
N VAL A 25 12.03 8.09 1.22
CA VAL A 25 10.93 7.79 0.30
C VAL A 25 11.59 7.26 -0.98
N ALA A 26 11.36 5.99 -1.30
CA ALA A 26 11.71 5.45 -2.61
C ALA A 26 10.83 6.17 -3.64
N SER A 27 11.32 7.30 -4.13
CA SER A 27 10.63 8.13 -5.11
C SER A 27 10.95 7.63 -6.51
N ALA A 28 10.57 6.39 -6.80
CA ALA A 28 10.50 5.92 -8.16
C ALA A 28 9.12 6.27 -8.73
N HIS A 29 9.05 6.67 -10.00
CA HIS A 29 7.80 7.03 -10.64
C HIS A 29 6.88 5.80 -10.75
N VAL A 30 5.96 5.63 -9.79
CA VAL A 30 4.91 4.61 -9.85
C VAL A 30 3.94 4.96 -10.97
N THR A 31 3.63 4.01 -11.85
CA THR A 31 2.60 4.17 -12.89
C THR A 31 1.41 3.27 -12.62
N VAL A 32 0.25 3.65 -13.15
CA VAL A 32 -0.98 2.87 -13.06
C VAL A 32 -1.47 2.56 -14.46
N HIS A 33 -1.77 1.28 -14.72
CA HIS A 33 -2.29 0.81 -15.99
C HIS A 33 -3.66 0.12 -15.83
N PRO A 34 -4.61 0.29 -16.76
CA PRO A 34 -4.58 1.31 -17.81
C PRO A 34 -4.68 2.73 -17.21
N GLU A 35 -4.30 3.74 -17.98
CA GLU A 35 -4.35 5.14 -17.54
C GLU A 35 -5.79 5.64 -17.29
N SER A 36 -6.78 4.96 -17.88
CA SER A 36 -8.19 5.26 -17.67
C SER A 36 -9.07 4.07 -17.99
N TYR A 37 -10.27 4.11 -17.42
CA TYR A 37 -11.41 3.28 -17.80
C TYR A 37 -12.49 4.14 -18.46
N ALA A 38 -13.31 3.51 -19.30
CA ALA A 38 -14.52 4.16 -19.81
C ALA A 38 -15.41 4.60 -18.64
N LYS A 39 -16.03 5.77 -18.76
CA LYS A 39 -16.95 6.27 -17.74
C LYS A 39 -18.07 5.26 -17.49
N GLY A 40 -18.27 4.89 -16.23
CA GLY A 40 -19.29 3.92 -15.83
C GLY A 40 -18.85 2.46 -15.99
N ALA A 41 -17.56 2.19 -16.25
CA ALA A 41 -17.01 0.84 -16.09
C ALA A 41 -17.34 0.32 -14.68
N THR A 42 -17.92 -0.87 -14.65
CA THR A 42 -18.37 -1.53 -13.42
C THR A 42 -17.29 -2.41 -12.82
N ASP A 43 -16.34 -2.87 -13.64
CA ASP A 43 -15.25 -3.75 -13.24
C ASP A 43 -13.99 -3.50 -14.10
N GLY A 44 -12.85 -3.94 -13.59
CA GLY A 44 -11.57 -3.83 -14.29
C GLY A 44 -10.39 -4.22 -13.42
N VAL A 45 -9.17 -4.12 -13.97
CA VAL A 45 -7.91 -4.34 -13.25
C VAL A 45 -7.03 -3.10 -13.34
N LEU A 46 -6.58 -2.61 -12.18
CA LEU A 46 -5.52 -1.61 -12.09
C LEU A 46 -4.21 -2.31 -11.74
N THR A 47 -3.19 -2.07 -12.55
CA THR A 47 -1.82 -2.53 -12.31
C THR A 47 -0.99 -1.35 -11.83
N PHE A 48 -0.53 -1.40 -10.58
CA PHE A 48 0.42 -0.45 -10.03
C PHE A 48 1.83 -0.97 -10.29
N ARG A 49 2.55 -0.33 -11.22
CA ARG A 49 3.95 -0.67 -11.50
C ARG A 49 4.85 0.13 -10.57
N VAL A 50 5.60 -0.56 -9.73
CA VAL A 50 6.46 0.05 -8.72
C VAL A 50 7.92 -0.26 -9.03
N PRO A 51 8.72 0.71 -9.51
CA PRO A 51 10.16 0.54 -9.66
C PRO A 51 10.88 0.69 -8.31
N ASN A 52 12.10 0.14 -8.22
CA ASN A 52 13.08 0.51 -7.21
C ASN A 52 14.27 1.21 -7.87
N GLU A 53 14.34 2.53 -7.68
CA GLU A 53 15.39 3.41 -8.21
C GLU A 53 16.53 3.66 -7.21
N GLU A 54 16.56 2.92 -6.09
CA GLU A 54 17.65 3.02 -5.12
C GLU A 54 18.65 1.86 -5.26
N ASP A 55 19.93 2.21 -5.30
CA ASP A 55 21.04 1.31 -5.60
C ASP A 55 21.39 0.36 -4.44
N THR A 56 21.19 0.82 -3.21
CA THR A 56 21.65 0.09 -1.99
C THR A 56 20.53 -0.42 -1.10
N ALA A 57 19.29 -0.09 -1.44
CA ALA A 57 18.09 -0.50 -0.73
C ALA A 57 17.12 -1.23 -1.69
N GLY A 58 16.04 -1.76 -1.14
CA GLY A 58 14.96 -2.33 -1.93
C GLY A 58 13.61 -2.00 -1.33
N THR A 59 12.60 -1.87 -2.19
CA THR A 59 11.21 -1.66 -1.77
C THR A 59 10.69 -2.93 -1.11
N THR A 60 10.31 -2.85 0.16
CA THR A 60 9.80 -3.99 0.95
C THR A 60 8.36 -3.82 1.40
N GLU A 61 7.80 -2.64 1.17
CA GLU A 61 6.42 -2.30 1.45
C GLU A 61 5.89 -1.40 0.34
N VAL A 62 4.64 -1.64 -0.07
CA VAL A 62 3.91 -0.77 -1.00
C VAL A 62 2.56 -0.46 -0.36
N GLN A 63 2.23 0.82 -0.25
CA GLN A 63 0.94 1.31 0.23
C GLN A 63 0.25 2.10 -0.88
N VAL A 64 -0.98 1.69 -1.21
CA VAL A 64 -1.84 2.40 -2.15
C VAL A 64 -3.04 2.92 -1.38
N PHE A 65 -3.18 4.24 -1.32
CA PHE A 65 -4.32 4.92 -0.72
C PHE A 65 -5.38 5.17 -1.79
N LEU A 66 -6.59 4.69 -1.54
CA LEU A 66 -7.72 4.84 -2.46
C LEU A 66 -8.60 6.04 -2.05
N PRO A 67 -9.21 6.74 -3.03
CA PRO A 67 -10.11 7.85 -2.75
C PRO A 67 -11.35 7.36 -2.01
N THR A 68 -11.83 8.18 -1.06
CA THR A 68 -13.00 7.87 -0.22
C THR A 68 -14.20 8.77 -0.51
N ASP A 69 -13.98 9.85 -1.25
CA ASP A 69 -14.99 10.75 -1.82
C ASP A 69 -15.63 10.15 -3.09
N HIS A 70 -14.83 9.46 -3.89
CA HIS A 70 -15.27 8.62 -5.01
C HIS A 70 -14.82 7.17 -4.77
N PRO A 71 -15.51 6.44 -3.87
CA PRO A 71 -15.01 5.18 -3.35
C PRO A 71 -15.00 4.06 -4.39
N VAL A 72 -13.93 3.26 -4.35
CA VAL A 72 -13.91 1.92 -4.93
C VAL A 72 -14.53 0.97 -3.90
N LEU A 73 -15.67 0.38 -4.24
CA LEU A 73 -16.51 -0.35 -3.29
C LEU A 73 -15.94 -1.72 -2.93
N GLY A 74 -15.38 -2.43 -3.92
CA GLY A 74 -14.76 -3.73 -3.75
C GLY A 74 -13.45 -3.81 -4.53
N VAL A 75 -12.49 -4.55 -3.97
CA VAL A 75 -11.25 -4.92 -4.66
C VAL A 75 -10.91 -6.38 -4.43
N LEU A 76 -10.25 -6.99 -5.41
CA LEU A 76 -9.58 -8.27 -5.29
C LEU A 76 -8.12 -8.08 -5.66
N VAL A 77 -7.23 -8.38 -4.72
CA VAL A 77 -5.79 -8.26 -4.90
C VAL A 77 -5.24 -9.56 -5.47
N SER A 78 -4.53 -9.49 -6.59
CA SER A 78 -3.88 -10.66 -7.17
C SER A 78 -2.74 -11.12 -6.25
N PRO A 79 -2.60 -12.44 -5.97
CA PRO A 79 -1.45 -12.95 -5.21
C PRO A 79 -0.14 -12.62 -5.92
N ARG A 80 0.88 -12.24 -5.15
CA ARG A 80 2.26 -12.04 -5.64
C ARG A 80 3.24 -12.80 -4.77
N ASP A 81 4.17 -13.50 -5.40
CA ASP A 81 5.14 -14.34 -4.71
C ASP A 81 5.99 -13.53 -3.73
N GLY A 82 6.09 -14.00 -2.49
CA GLY A 82 6.83 -13.33 -1.42
C GLY A 82 6.13 -12.11 -0.80
N TRP A 83 5.01 -11.65 -1.35
CA TRP A 83 4.25 -10.52 -0.82
C TRP A 83 2.98 -10.96 -0.09
N THR A 84 2.66 -10.28 1.01
CA THR A 84 1.38 -10.41 1.72
C THR A 84 0.60 -9.12 1.57
N ALA A 85 -0.62 -9.22 1.03
CA ALA A 85 -1.52 -8.08 0.89
C ALA A 85 -2.49 -7.96 2.08
N LYS A 86 -2.75 -6.73 2.51
CA LYS A 86 -3.80 -6.38 3.46
C LYS A 86 -4.67 -5.28 2.85
N VAL A 87 -5.97 -5.51 2.82
CA VAL A 87 -6.97 -4.53 2.40
C VAL A 87 -7.58 -3.91 3.65
N THR A 88 -7.56 -2.59 3.73
CA THR A 88 -8.18 -1.82 4.82
C THR A 88 -9.38 -1.06 4.29
N THR A 89 -10.50 -1.16 5.02
CA THR A 89 -11.73 -0.44 4.70
C THR A 89 -11.97 0.69 5.68
N THR A 90 -12.73 1.69 5.24
CA THR A 90 -13.20 2.80 6.06
C THR A 90 -14.69 3.04 5.84
N LYS A 91 -15.33 3.63 6.85
CA LYS A 91 -16.74 3.94 6.80
C LYS A 91 -16.99 5.16 5.91
N LEU A 92 -17.91 5.00 4.96
CA LEU A 92 -18.34 6.06 4.08
C LEU A 92 -19.19 7.09 4.83
N ARG A 93 -18.94 8.37 4.54
CA ARG A 93 -19.80 9.47 5.02
C ARG A 93 -21.20 9.37 4.41
N THR A 94 -21.27 8.98 3.13
CA THR A 94 -22.51 8.81 2.39
C THR A 94 -22.55 7.37 1.87
N PRO A 95 -23.49 6.54 2.36
CA PRO A 95 -23.64 5.18 1.86
C PRO A 95 -23.94 5.15 0.35
N VAL A 96 -23.38 4.18 -0.36
CA VAL A 96 -23.67 3.95 -1.77
C VAL A 96 -24.80 2.94 -1.90
N LYS A 97 -25.76 3.21 -2.78
CA LYS A 97 -26.88 2.32 -3.06
C LYS A 97 -26.56 1.46 -4.28
N THR A 98 -26.61 0.15 -4.10
CA THR A 98 -26.55 -0.86 -5.15
C THR A 98 -27.88 -1.60 -5.22
N ASP A 99 -28.02 -2.46 -6.21
CA ASP A 99 -29.09 -3.45 -6.32
C ASP A 99 -29.07 -4.46 -5.15
N ASP A 100 -27.88 -4.81 -4.66
CA ASP A 100 -27.69 -5.71 -3.51
C ASP A 100 -27.89 -5.06 -2.14
N GLY A 101 -28.04 -3.72 -2.08
CA GLY A 101 -28.34 -3.01 -0.84
C GLY A 101 -27.52 -1.73 -0.65
N SER A 102 -27.27 -1.39 0.62
CA SER A 102 -26.50 -0.18 0.95
C SER A 102 -25.09 -0.58 1.37
N ILE A 103 -24.10 -0.07 0.64
CA ILE A 103 -22.68 -0.21 0.99
C ILE A 103 -22.28 0.96 1.88
N THR A 104 -21.81 0.64 3.09
CA THR A 104 -21.43 1.64 4.12
C THR A 104 -19.94 1.79 4.32
N ASP A 105 -19.15 0.88 3.77
CA ASP A 105 -17.70 0.85 3.89
C ASP A 105 -17.09 0.75 2.50
N ALA A 106 -15.92 1.35 2.32
CA ALA A 106 -15.15 1.27 1.08
C ALA A 106 -13.69 1.01 1.37
N VAL A 107 -12.97 0.51 0.37
CA VAL A 107 -11.53 0.28 0.49
C VAL A 107 -10.83 1.63 0.55
N SER A 108 -10.01 1.84 1.58
CA SER A 108 -9.22 3.07 1.75
C SER A 108 -7.74 2.86 1.52
N GLU A 109 -7.25 1.63 1.71
CA GLU A 109 -5.83 1.32 1.57
C GLU A 109 -5.62 -0.14 1.18
N ILE A 110 -4.60 -0.37 0.37
CA ILE A 110 -4.03 -1.70 0.12
C ILE A 110 -2.55 -1.64 0.47
N THR A 111 -2.11 -2.51 1.37
CA THR A 111 -0.72 -2.61 1.82
C THR A 111 -0.14 -3.96 1.42
N TRP A 112 0.98 -3.98 0.70
CA TRP A 112 1.77 -5.19 0.46
C TRP A 112 3.05 -5.14 1.28
N THR A 113 3.40 -6.24 1.95
CA THR A 113 4.63 -6.38 2.76
C THR A 113 5.33 -7.71 2.52
N GLY A 114 6.59 -7.83 2.95
CA GLY A 114 7.34 -9.09 3.01
C GLY A 114 8.17 -9.39 1.77
N GLY A 115 7.80 -8.84 0.61
CA GLY A 115 8.58 -8.97 -0.61
C GLY A 115 9.76 -7.99 -0.67
N LYS A 116 10.47 -8.00 -1.80
CA LYS A 116 11.59 -7.11 -2.05
C LYS A 116 11.76 -6.83 -3.54
N ILE A 117 11.66 -5.56 -3.93
CA ILE A 117 12.07 -5.08 -5.27
C ILE A 117 13.52 -4.63 -5.15
N THR A 118 14.43 -5.27 -5.88
CA THR A 118 15.87 -4.92 -5.88
C THR A 118 16.20 -3.80 -6.85
N ALA A 119 17.37 -3.17 -6.68
CA ALA A 119 17.84 -2.06 -7.52
C ALA A 119 17.72 -2.37 -9.01
N GLY A 120 17.15 -1.43 -9.78
CA GLY A 120 16.99 -1.55 -11.24
C GLY A 120 15.85 -2.46 -11.70
N HIS A 121 15.02 -2.96 -10.78
CA HIS A 121 13.84 -3.76 -11.10
C HIS A 121 12.54 -3.02 -10.75
N TYR A 122 11.43 -3.55 -11.26
CA TYR A 122 10.09 -3.16 -10.85
C TYR A 122 9.26 -4.41 -10.54
N GLU A 123 8.17 -4.22 -9.81
CA GLU A 123 7.13 -5.23 -9.61
C GLU A 123 5.77 -4.61 -9.93
N ASP A 124 4.89 -5.41 -10.54
CA ASP A 124 3.51 -5.02 -10.81
C ASP A 124 2.60 -5.53 -9.69
N PHE A 125 1.70 -4.67 -9.19
CA PHE A 125 0.71 -5.04 -8.18
C PHE A 125 -0.68 -4.89 -8.79
N ASP A 126 -1.30 -6.03 -9.11
CA ASP A 126 -2.59 -6.06 -9.81
C ASP A 126 -3.76 -6.09 -8.81
N VAL A 127 -4.69 -5.17 -9.01
CA VAL A 127 -5.90 -5.00 -8.19
C VAL A 127 -7.10 -4.96 -9.11
N ALA A 128 -7.94 -6.00 -9.07
CA ALA A 128 -9.24 -5.95 -9.69
C ALA A 128 -10.19 -5.10 -8.84
N PHE A 129 -11.04 -4.30 -9.48
CA PHE A 129 -12.14 -3.59 -8.85
C PHE A 129 -13.47 -4.01 -9.47
N GLY A 130 -14.53 -3.91 -8.68
CA GLY A 130 -15.90 -4.26 -9.05
C GLY A 130 -16.82 -4.30 -7.84
#